data_AF-A0A7S1F988-F1
#
_entry.id   AF-A0A7S1F988-F1
#
_cell.length_a   1.000
_cell.length_b   1.000
_cell.length_c   1.000
_cell.angle_alpha   90.00
_cell.angle_beta   90.00
_cell.angle_gamma   90.00
#
_symmetry.space_group_name_H-M   'P 1'
#
loop_
_entity.id
_entity.type
_entity.pdbx_description
1 polymer ?
#
loop_
_entity_poly.entity_id
_entity_poly.type
_entity_poly.pdbx_seq_one_letter_code
_entity_poly.pdbx_strand_id
1 'polypeptide(L)'
;AQGISLFALRSTQLPLISDMTRSIALVASLLGLSPGLSATSFPEVSEDGTGDYYVFLQKFPLTSLIEVFYHTEVLVCPKVNFSSIDRAMLDNTISGMTNFAQVPEDWWTQQTTVCVELGYGGSDGTAECSGVPHATMALGERQAVISNADVSKKTLYVYGTGTWDGAAAYNDVCLQKCWSNWAGTDYNALTNNCNTFTSTVLSCVYGLSEQKPNLGPSDMVTVSCNCTGASHLI
;
A
#
# COMPACT_ATOMS: atom_id res chain seq x y z
N ALA A 1 -75.46 30.01 -19.38
CA ALA A 1 -76.76 29.30 -19.48
C ALA A 1 -76.61 28.20 -20.51
N GLN A 2 -77.23 27.03 -20.30
CA GLN A 2 -77.18 25.83 -21.17
C GLN A 2 -75.77 25.19 -21.33
N GLY A 3 -75.59 23.86 -21.45
CA GLY A 3 -76.52 22.78 -21.09
C GLY A 3 -76.24 21.41 -21.78
N ILE A 4 -75.84 20.39 -20.99
CA ILE A 4 -76.00 18.93 -21.24
C ILE A 4 -75.14 18.36 -22.42
N SER A 5 -74.13 17.49 -22.21
CA SER A 5 -74.16 16.02 -21.95
C SER A 5 -74.76 15.15 -23.08
N LEU A 6 -74.33 13.91 -23.35
CA LEU A 6 -73.45 12.94 -22.64
C LEU A 6 -72.40 12.37 -23.70
N PHE A 7 -71.67 11.23 -23.65
CA PHE A 7 -71.67 10.02 -22.83
C PHE A 7 -70.30 9.25 -22.83
N ALA A 8 -70.34 7.93 -22.61
CA ALA A 8 -69.28 6.94 -22.39
C ALA A 8 -68.40 6.61 -23.64
N LEU A 9 -67.17 6.06 -23.53
CA LEU A 9 -66.87 4.70 -23.00
C LEU A 9 -65.42 4.48 -22.51
N ARG A 10 -65.31 3.59 -21.50
CA ARG A 10 -64.22 2.67 -21.07
C ARG A 10 -62.76 3.00 -21.48
N SER A 11 -61.82 3.21 -20.56
CA SER A 11 -61.28 2.28 -19.53
C SER A 11 -60.26 1.24 -20.03
N THR A 12 -58.96 1.55 -19.86
CA THR A 12 -57.94 0.63 -19.33
C THR A 12 -56.86 1.43 -18.59
N GLN A 13 -56.53 1.02 -17.37
CA GLN A 13 -55.26 1.39 -16.72
C GLN A 13 -54.24 0.28 -17.01
N LEU A 14 -52.95 0.63 -17.13
CA LEU A 14 -51.85 -0.35 -17.14
C LEU A 14 -51.15 -0.37 -15.76
N PRO A 15 -50.86 -1.55 -15.17
CA PRO A 15 -50.37 -1.67 -13.80
C PRO A 15 -48.82 -1.73 -13.69
N LEU A 16 -48.34 -1.67 -12.44
CA LEU A 16 -46.93 -1.86 -12.06
C LEU A 16 -46.41 -3.29 -12.36
N ILE A 17 -45.19 -3.36 -12.90
CA ILE A 17 -44.21 -4.46 -12.74
C ILE A 17 -42.82 -3.77 -12.81
N SER A 18 -41.88 -3.80 -11.86
CA SER A 18 -41.71 -4.55 -10.59
C SER A 18 -41.31 -6.04 -10.69
N ASP A 19 -40.58 -6.44 -11.73
CA ASP A 19 -39.80 -7.69 -11.71
C ASP A 19 -38.73 -7.70 -12.84
N MET A 20 -37.45 -7.64 -12.48
CA MET A 20 -36.32 -7.92 -13.41
C MET A 20 -35.19 -8.73 -12.77
N THR A 21 -35.33 -9.14 -11.50
CA THR A 21 -34.36 -10.01 -10.81
C THR A 21 -34.69 -11.49 -10.96
N ARG A 22 -35.90 -11.87 -11.40
CA ARG A 22 -36.31 -13.27 -11.53
C ARG A 22 -35.83 -13.99 -12.81
N SER A 23 -35.47 -13.28 -13.87
CA SER A 23 -35.21 -13.90 -15.19
C SER A 23 -33.86 -14.62 -15.31
N ILE A 24 -32.89 -14.36 -14.42
CA ILE A 24 -31.56 -14.99 -14.45
C ILE A 24 -31.57 -16.36 -13.74
N ALA A 25 -32.32 -16.47 -12.64
CA ALA A 25 -32.35 -17.68 -11.80
C ALA A 25 -32.84 -18.94 -12.54
N LEU A 26 -33.73 -18.78 -13.53
CA LEU A 26 -34.33 -19.92 -14.24
C LEU A 26 -33.37 -20.62 -15.22
N VAL A 27 -32.29 -19.95 -15.64
CA VAL A 27 -31.32 -20.52 -16.59
C VAL A 27 -30.28 -21.40 -15.88
N ALA A 28 -29.87 -21.02 -14.66
CA ALA A 28 -28.85 -21.73 -13.89
C ALA A 28 -29.25 -23.18 -13.53
N SER A 29 -30.51 -23.41 -13.19
CA SER A 29 -31.00 -24.75 -12.80
C SER A 29 -30.99 -25.79 -13.94
N LEU A 30 -30.89 -25.38 -15.20
CA LEU A 30 -30.74 -26.30 -16.34
C LEU A 30 -29.28 -26.72 -16.60
N LEU A 31 -28.31 -26.14 -15.90
CA LEU A 31 -26.88 -26.40 -16.08
C LEU A 31 -26.20 -27.09 -14.87
N GLY A 32 -26.97 -27.44 -13.83
CA GLY A 32 -26.44 -28.16 -12.66
C GLY A 32 -25.50 -27.34 -11.76
N LEU A 33 -25.44 -26.02 -11.94
CA LEU A 33 -24.57 -25.13 -11.18
C LEU A 33 -25.21 -24.76 -9.84
N SER A 34 -24.71 -25.33 -8.75
CA SER A 34 -25.09 -24.94 -7.38
C SER A 34 -24.71 -23.48 -7.11
N PRO A 35 -25.60 -22.65 -6.53
CA PRO A 35 -25.29 -21.26 -6.16
C PRO A 35 -24.45 -21.20 -4.87
N GLY A 36 -23.22 -21.72 -4.94
CA GLY A 36 -22.23 -21.70 -3.87
C GLY A 36 -21.58 -20.33 -3.72
N LEU A 37 -22.37 -19.27 -3.46
CA LEU A 37 -21.83 -17.98 -3.01
C LEU A 37 -21.39 -18.10 -1.54
N SER A 38 -20.27 -18.78 -1.32
CA SER A 38 -19.41 -18.44 -0.19
C SER A 38 -18.95 -17.00 -0.41
N ALA A 39 -19.26 -16.10 0.52
CA ALA A 39 -18.60 -14.81 0.56
C ALA A 39 -17.11 -15.07 0.82
N THR A 40 -16.27 -14.83 -0.18
CA THR A 40 -14.82 -14.85 -0.01
C THR A 40 -14.47 -13.73 0.97
N SER A 41 -14.10 -14.11 2.18
CA SER A 41 -13.43 -13.21 3.11
C SER A 41 -12.21 -12.60 2.42
N PHE A 42 -11.97 -11.32 2.69
CA PHE A 42 -10.72 -10.65 2.30
C PHE A 42 -9.52 -11.46 2.78
N PRO A 43 -8.34 -11.35 2.13
CA PRO A 43 -7.10 -11.83 2.71
C PRO A 43 -6.90 -11.13 4.07
N GLU A 44 -7.12 -11.89 5.13
CA GLU A 44 -6.78 -11.53 6.50
C GLU A 44 -5.27 -11.25 6.55
N VAL A 45 -4.84 -10.23 7.29
CA VAL A 45 -3.42 -9.93 7.44
C VAL A 45 -2.73 -11.18 7.98
N SER A 46 -1.65 -11.62 7.34
CA SER A 46 -0.97 -12.85 7.74
C SER A 46 -0.15 -12.63 9.02
N GLU A 47 -0.82 -12.57 10.17
CA GLU A 47 -0.22 -12.46 11.51
C GLU A 47 0.75 -13.61 11.81
N ASP A 48 0.65 -14.73 11.06
CA ASP A 48 1.47 -15.94 11.15
C ASP A 48 2.89 -15.79 10.56
N GLY A 49 3.29 -14.59 10.10
CA GLY A 49 4.67 -14.27 9.70
C GLY A 49 5.16 -14.93 8.39
N THR A 50 4.21 -15.37 7.55
CA THR A 50 4.41 -16.26 6.40
C THR A 50 4.89 -15.60 5.10
N GLY A 51 5.12 -14.29 5.07
CA GLY A 51 5.65 -13.63 3.87
C GLY A 51 7.12 -13.97 3.60
N ASP A 52 7.52 -14.15 2.34
CA ASP A 52 8.90 -14.50 1.93
C ASP A 52 9.93 -13.36 2.09
N TYR A 53 9.49 -12.13 2.34
CA TYR A 53 10.32 -10.93 2.44
C TYR A 53 10.12 -10.24 3.78
N TYR A 54 11.20 -9.73 4.38
CA TYR A 54 11.09 -8.74 5.46
C TYR A 54 10.90 -7.34 4.87
N VAL A 55 9.99 -6.58 5.48
CA VAL A 55 9.73 -5.19 5.12
C VAL A 55 10.25 -4.29 6.24
N PHE A 56 11.19 -3.40 5.90
CA PHE A 56 11.76 -2.42 6.79
C PHE A 56 11.45 -1.00 6.31
N LEU A 57 11.51 -0.04 7.23
CA LEU A 57 11.60 1.38 6.95
C LEU A 57 12.98 1.88 7.37
N GLN A 58 13.69 2.58 6.48
CA GLN A 58 14.83 3.42 6.85
C GLN A 58 14.41 4.89 6.95
N LYS A 59 14.91 5.56 8.00
CA LYS A 59 14.58 6.95 8.36
C LYS A 59 15.86 7.78 8.48
N PHE A 60 15.82 8.99 7.92
CA PHE A 60 16.90 9.97 7.97
C PHE A 60 16.34 11.36 8.29
N PRO A 61 17.03 12.21 9.08
CA PRO A 61 16.75 13.65 9.08
C PRO A 61 17.26 14.27 7.77
N LEU A 62 16.58 15.30 7.29
CA LEU A 62 17.01 16.04 6.10
C LEU A 62 18.11 17.07 6.45
N THR A 63 19.10 17.22 5.57
CA THR A 63 20.14 18.24 5.65
C THR A 63 19.60 19.62 5.24
N SER A 64 18.78 20.20 6.11
CA SER A 64 18.16 21.52 5.91
C SER A 64 18.39 22.46 7.09
N LEU A 65 18.04 23.75 6.93
CA LEU A 65 18.10 24.74 8.02
C LEU A 65 17.08 24.50 9.15
N ILE A 66 16.22 23.49 9.04
CA ILE A 66 15.23 23.13 10.06
C ILE A 66 15.28 21.61 10.29
N GLU A 67 15.88 21.17 11.40
CA GLU A 67 16.14 19.75 11.73
C GLU A 67 14.86 18.93 12.08
N VAL A 68 13.67 19.44 11.78
CA VAL A 68 12.37 18.82 12.13
C VAL A 68 11.80 17.90 11.04
N PHE A 69 12.37 17.95 9.83
CA PHE A 69 11.89 17.17 8.69
C PHE A 69 12.68 15.88 8.50
N TYR A 70 11.93 14.81 8.32
CA TYR A 70 12.47 13.47 8.11
C TYR A 70 12.05 12.92 6.75
N HIS A 71 12.95 12.12 6.19
CA HIS A 71 12.76 11.32 5.00
C HIS A 71 12.67 9.85 5.38
N THR A 72 11.75 9.12 4.75
CA THR A 72 11.62 7.66 4.92
C THR A 72 11.52 6.94 3.58
N GLU A 73 12.00 5.71 3.59
CA GLU A 73 12.03 4.79 2.45
C GLU A 73 11.77 3.37 2.94
N VAL A 74 11.22 2.51 2.08
CA VAL A 74 10.97 1.10 2.38
C VAL A 74 12.10 0.24 1.82
N LEU A 75 12.63 -0.68 2.63
CA LEU A 75 13.54 -1.73 2.17
C LEU A 75 12.84 -3.09 2.19
N VAL A 76 12.90 -3.81 1.06
CA VAL A 76 12.32 -5.15 0.90
C VAL A 76 13.44 -6.16 0.75
N CYS A 77 13.58 -7.07 1.72
CA CYS A 77 14.73 -7.97 1.85
C CYS A 77 14.28 -9.44 1.87
N PRO A 78 14.76 -10.34 0.98
CA PRO A 78 14.33 -11.74 0.96
C PRO A 78 14.70 -12.49 2.26
N LYS A 79 13.74 -13.12 2.96
CA LYS A 79 13.99 -13.84 4.22
C LYS A 79 15.03 -14.95 4.06
N VAL A 80 15.08 -15.59 2.89
CA VAL A 80 16.04 -16.65 2.54
C VAL A 80 17.51 -16.20 2.61
N ASN A 81 17.80 -14.91 2.38
CA ASN A 81 19.16 -14.37 2.35
C ASN A 81 19.77 -14.07 3.73
N PHE A 82 18.95 -14.07 4.79
CA PHE A 82 19.41 -13.91 6.18
C PHE A 82 19.89 -15.24 6.77
N SER A 83 20.68 -15.21 7.85
CA SER A 83 20.96 -16.44 8.61
C SER A 83 19.73 -16.93 9.37
N SER A 84 19.78 -18.16 9.90
CA SER A 84 18.72 -18.67 10.79
C SER A 84 18.61 -17.90 12.10
N ILE A 85 19.72 -17.33 12.61
CA ILE A 85 19.76 -16.52 13.82
C ILE A 85 19.13 -15.15 13.55
N ASP A 86 19.49 -14.53 12.43
CA ASP A 86 18.95 -13.24 11.99
C ASP A 86 17.44 -13.33 11.71
N ARG A 87 16.99 -14.40 11.02
CA ARG A 87 15.55 -14.67 10.86
C ARG A 87 14.84 -14.81 12.20
N ALA A 88 15.36 -15.65 13.09
CA ALA A 88 14.74 -15.85 14.41
C ALA A 88 14.69 -14.55 15.23
N MET A 89 15.68 -13.65 15.12
CA MET A 89 15.63 -12.34 15.77
C MET A 89 14.51 -11.47 15.19
N LEU A 90 14.40 -11.38 13.87
CA LEU A 90 13.39 -10.58 13.19
C LEU A 90 11.97 -11.14 13.39
N ASP A 91 11.77 -12.45 13.24
CA ASP A 91 10.47 -13.11 13.42
C ASP A 91 9.96 -12.98 14.87
N ASN A 92 10.84 -13.12 15.89
CA ASN A 92 10.49 -12.85 17.29
C ASN A 92 10.23 -11.37 17.58
N THR A 93 10.87 -10.45 16.84
CA THR A 93 10.63 -9.01 16.96
C THR A 93 9.27 -8.63 16.36
N ILE A 94 8.93 -9.20 15.19
CA ILE A 94 7.67 -8.98 14.47
C ILE A 94 6.47 -9.50 15.26
N SER A 95 6.55 -10.72 15.80
CA SER A 95 5.48 -11.30 16.63
C SER A 95 5.27 -10.59 17.98
N GLY A 96 6.19 -9.71 18.39
CA GLY A 96 6.10 -8.93 19.63
C GLY A 96 5.69 -7.46 19.45
N MET A 97 5.45 -6.98 18.23
CA MET A 97 5.22 -5.55 17.94
C MET A 97 3.83 -5.28 17.33
N THR A 98 3.26 -4.10 17.62
CA THR A 98 1.93 -3.70 17.11
C THR A 98 1.98 -2.93 15.78
N ASN A 99 3.05 -2.16 15.54
CA ASN A 99 3.17 -1.29 14.37
C ASN A 99 4.50 -1.50 13.64
N PHE A 100 5.59 -1.38 14.40
CA PHE A 100 6.97 -1.54 13.98
C PHE A 100 7.86 -1.66 15.22
N ALA A 101 9.10 -2.11 15.04
CA ALA A 101 10.13 -2.11 16.07
C ALA A 101 11.44 -1.52 15.53
N GLN A 102 12.19 -0.80 16.36
CA GLN A 102 13.50 -0.30 15.97
C GLN A 102 14.53 -1.43 15.95
N VAL A 103 15.28 -1.55 14.86
CA VAL A 103 16.32 -2.54 14.69
C VAL A 103 17.64 -1.98 15.27
N PRO A 104 18.39 -2.73 16.10
CA PRO A 104 19.67 -2.27 16.66
C PRO A 104 20.71 -1.94 15.57
N GLU A 105 21.44 -0.84 15.76
CA GLU A 105 22.39 -0.31 14.77
C GLU A 105 23.65 -1.14 14.62
N ASP A 106 24.13 -1.69 15.73
CA ASP A 106 25.20 -2.71 15.76
C ASP A 106 24.79 -3.99 15.02
N TRP A 107 23.52 -4.39 15.07
CA TRP A 107 23.03 -5.52 14.27
C TRP A 107 22.88 -5.17 12.80
N TRP A 108 22.16 -4.10 12.43
CA TRP A 108 21.81 -3.87 11.01
C TRP A 108 23.02 -3.46 10.17
N THR A 109 23.99 -2.73 10.72
CA THR A 109 25.22 -2.35 10.00
C THR A 109 26.11 -3.54 9.61
N GLN A 110 25.91 -4.72 10.19
CA GLN A 110 26.63 -5.95 9.82
C GLN A 110 25.96 -6.73 8.68
N GLN A 111 24.74 -6.35 8.27
CA GLN A 111 23.91 -7.14 7.34
C GLN A 111 24.26 -6.89 5.87
N THR A 112 24.76 -7.93 5.20
CA THR A 112 25.11 -7.91 3.76
C THR A 112 23.97 -8.35 2.85
N THR A 113 22.80 -8.70 3.38
CA THR A 113 21.61 -9.04 2.59
C THR A 113 21.26 -7.91 1.63
N VAL A 114 21.20 -8.22 0.33
CA VAL A 114 20.73 -7.30 -0.68
C VAL A 114 19.21 -7.15 -0.58
N CYS A 115 18.76 -5.89 -0.51
CA CYS A 115 17.37 -5.48 -0.46
C CYS A 115 17.06 -4.56 -1.65
N VAL A 116 15.79 -4.47 -2.03
CA VAL A 116 15.30 -3.41 -2.91
C VAL A 116 14.93 -2.19 -2.05
N GLU A 117 15.48 -1.03 -2.40
CA GLU A 117 15.19 0.27 -1.81
C GLU A 117 14.09 0.97 -2.62
N LEU A 118 13.02 1.40 -1.94
CA LEU A 118 11.87 2.09 -2.51
C LEU A 118 11.67 3.43 -1.79
N GLY A 119 11.98 4.53 -2.48
CA GLY A 119 11.77 5.89 -1.97
C GLY A 119 11.06 6.78 -3.00
N TYR A 120 10.61 7.95 -2.56
CA TYR A 120 9.96 8.95 -3.41
C TYR A 120 10.55 10.34 -3.18
N GLY A 121 10.81 11.08 -4.24
CA GLY A 121 11.42 12.41 -4.21
C GLY A 121 10.99 13.28 -5.39
N GLY A 122 11.01 14.60 -5.19
CA GLY A 122 10.68 15.57 -6.24
C GLY A 122 11.74 15.62 -7.34
N SER A 123 11.29 15.68 -8.59
CA SER A 123 12.13 15.83 -9.78
C SER A 123 11.35 16.54 -10.90
N ASP A 124 12.02 16.98 -11.97
CA ASP A 124 11.36 17.54 -13.15
C ASP A 124 10.62 16.47 -14.01
N GLY A 125 10.60 15.21 -13.55
CA GLY A 125 9.93 14.11 -14.21
C GLY A 125 8.40 14.23 -14.14
N THR A 126 7.75 14.27 -15.30
CA THR A 126 6.28 14.28 -15.45
C THR A 126 5.70 12.90 -15.78
N ALA A 127 6.55 11.89 -16.01
CA ALA A 127 6.12 10.52 -16.28
C ALA A 127 5.71 9.80 -14.99
N GLU A 128 4.84 8.82 -15.12
CA GLU A 128 4.44 7.91 -14.04
C GLU A 128 5.66 7.26 -13.36
N CYS A 129 5.67 7.29 -12.03
CA CYS A 129 6.78 6.87 -11.16
C CYS A 129 8.17 7.49 -11.44
N SER A 130 8.27 8.59 -12.20
CA SER A 130 9.53 9.31 -12.41
C SER A 130 10.08 10.03 -11.16
N GLY A 131 9.30 10.09 -10.08
CA GLY A 131 9.76 10.48 -8.75
C GLY A 131 10.08 9.31 -7.82
N VAL A 132 9.91 8.04 -8.27
CA VAL A 132 10.16 6.81 -7.50
C VAL A 132 11.45 6.13 -7.96
N PRO A 133 12.63 6.66 -7.59
CA PRO A 133 13.87 5.91 -7.74
C PRO A 133 13.80 4.62 -6.92
N HIS A 134 14.22 3.52 -7.56
CA HIS A 134 14.40 2.23 -6.92
C HIS A 134 15.83 1.75 -7.15
N ALA A 135 16.44 1.17 -6.14
CA ALA A 135 17.82 0.68 -6.17
C ALA A 135 17.95 -0.66 -5.45
N THR A 136 19.11 -1.31 -5.59
CA THR A 136 19.50 -2.44 -4.75
C THR A 136 20.65 -2.02 -3.85
N MET A 137 20.50 -2.20 -2.55
CA MET A 137 21.52 -1.89 -1.53
C MET A 137 21.74 -3.07 -0.59
N ALA A 138 22.86 -3.10 0.15
CA ALA A 138 22.94 -3.97 1.32
C ALA A 138 22.17 -3.37 2.50
N LEU A 139 21.50 -4.17 3.33
CA LEU A 139 20.72 -3.66 4.48
C LEU A 139 21.58 -2.78 5.43
N GLY A 140 22.84 -3.18 5.63
CA GLY A 140 23.86 -2.46 6.41
C GLY A 140 24.40 -1.17 5.80
N GLU A 141 24.05 -0.86 4.57
CA GLU A 141 24.56 0.30 3.83
C GLU A 141 23.87 1.61 4.25
N ARG A 142 24.58 2.73 4.12
CA ARG A 142 24.07 4.08 4.44
C ARG A 142 23.78 4.84 3.14
N GLN A 143 22.83 4.31 2.39
CA GLN A 143 22.25 4.93 1.20
C GLN A 143 20.92 5.62 1.56
N ALA A 144 20.49 6.53 0.69
CA ALA A 144 19.12 7.02 0.55
C ALA A 144 18.96 7.46 -0.92
N VAL A 145 17.73 7.45 -1.44
CA VAL A 145 17.46 7.80 -2.85
C VAL A 145 17.54 9.31 -3.13
N ILE A 146 17.59 10.15 -2.09
CA ILE A 146 17.71 11.62 -2.20
C ILE A 146 19.03 12.12 -1.61
N SER A 147 19.63 13.11 -2.28
CA SER A 147 20.97 13.64 -1.95
C SER A 147 21.01 14.53 -0.70
N ASN A 148 19.86 14.92 -0.15
CA ASN A 148 19.73 15.75 1.05
C ASN A 148 19.25 14.97 2.30
N ALA A 149 19.38 13.65 2.32
CA ALA A 149 19.23 12.84 3.52
C ALA A 149 20.55 12.75 4.30
N ASP A 150 20.52 12.92 5.63
CA ASP A 150 21.69 12.68 6.48
C ASP A 150 21.85 11.18 6.76
N VAL A 151 22.48 10.47 5.81
CA VAL A 151 22.73 9.02 5.90
C VAL A 151 23.60 8.61 7.09
N SER A 152 24.34 9.55 7.70
CA SER A 152 25.09 9.29 8.94
C SER A 152 24.15 9.03 10.13
N LYS A 153 22.91 9.53 10.07
CA LYS A 153 21.85 9.37 11.06
C LYS A 153 20.74 8.40 10.61
N LYS A 154 21.07 7.46 9.71
CA LYS A 154 20.18 6.34 9.34
C LYS A 154 19.68 5.61 10.60
N THR A 155 18.37 5.49 10.72
CA THR A 155 17.70 4.63 11.70
C THR A 155 16.84 3.62 10.94
N LEU A 156 16.80 2.37 11.41
CA LEU A 156 16.12 1.27 10.72
C LEU A 156 15.04 0.67 11.63
N TYR A 157 13.89 0.35 11.04
CA TYR A 157 12.72 -0.20 11.72
C TYR A 157 12.15 -1.36 10.93
N VAL A 158 11.80 -2.48 11.57
CA VAL A 158 11.09 -3.60 10.93
C VAL A 158 9.59 -3.40 11.09
N TYR A 159 8.82 -3.64 10.02
CA TYR A 159 7.37 -3.46 9.96
C TYR A 159 6.58 -4.77 9.81
N GLY A 160 7.22 -5.84 9.32
CA GLY A 160 6.60 -7.15 9.20
C GLY A 160 7.21 -7.99 8.08
N THR A 161 6.40 -8.91 7.57
CA THR A 161 6.72 -9.74 6.39
C THR A 161 5.75 -9.47 5.25
N GLY A 162 6.24 -9.50 4.02
CA GLY A 162 5.44 -9.41 2.80
C GLY A 162 5.64 -10.61 1.88
N THR A 163 4.64 -10.92 1.06
CA THR A 163 4.71 -11.99 0.02
C THR A 163 5.35 -11.52 -1.29
N TRP A 164 5.45 -10.21 -1.51
CA TRP A 164 5.98 -9.61 -2.73
C TRP A 164 7.40 -9.05 -2.55
N ASP A 165 8.25 -9.28 -3.55
CA ASP A 165 9.54 -8.59 -3.65
C ASP A 165 9.38 -7.08 -3.93
N GLY A 166 10.46 -6.33 -3.79
CA GLY A 166 10.41 -4.87 -3.97
C GLY A 166 10.18 -4.41 -5.41
N ALA A 167 10.43 -5.24 -6.43
CA ALA A 167 10.09 -4.93 -7.81
C ALA A 167 8.60 -5.16 -8.09
N ALA A 168 8.01 -6.21 -7.52
CA ALA A 168 6.56 -6.39 -7.50
C ALA A 168 5.86 -5.25 -6.74
N ALA A 169 6.36 -4.88 -5.56
CA ALA A 169 5.83 -3.76 -4.77
C ALA A 169 5.99 -2.39 -5.45
N TYR A 170 7.12 -2.15 -6.15
CA TYR A 170 7.30 -0.98 -7.02
C TYR A 170 6.23 -0.96 -8.12
N ASN A 171 6.04 -2.07 -8.83
CA ASN A 171 5.04 -2.14 -9.90
C ASN A 171 3.62 -1.89 -9.37
N ASP A 172 3.26 -2.43 -8.20
CA ASP A 172 1.92 -2.23 -7.64
C ASP A 172 1.67 -0.78 -7.18
N VAL A 173 2.57 -0.18 -6.39
CA VAL A 173 2.41 1.20 -5.92
C VAL A 173 2.37 2.22 -7.06
N CYS A 174 3.02 1.92 -8.19
CA CYS A 174 2.95 2.69 -9.43
C CYS A 174 1.63 2.46 -10.18
N LEU A 175 1.32 1.21 -10.54
CA LEU A 175 0.28 0.89 -11.52
C LEU A 175 -1.14 0.90 -10.95
N GLN A 176 -1.32 0.65 -9.64
CA GLN A 176 -2.65 0.67 -9.01
C GLN A 176 -3.17 2.08 -8.70
N LYS A 177 -2.26 3.07 -8.67
CA LYS A 177 -2.56 4.50 -8.49
C LYS A 177 -3.45 4.80 -7.29
N CYS A 178 -3.19 4.13 -6.17
CA CYS A 178 -3.96 4.25 -4.93
C CYS A 178 -3.96 5.67 -4.34
N TRP A 179 -2.96 6.49 -4.68
CA TRP A 179 -2.78 7.84 -4.12
C TRP A 179 -2.29 8.89 -5.11
N SER A 180 -1.28 8.56 -5.93
CA SER A 180 -0.61 9.46 -6.87
C SER A 180 -0.15 8.69 -8.11
N ASN A 181 0.28 9.37 -9.17
CA ASN A 181 1.07 8.74 -10.24
C ASN A 181 2.56 8.64 -9.86
N TRP A 182 2.95 9.25 -8.73
CA TRP A 182 4.32 9.37 -8.24
C TRP A 182 5.31 9.92 -9.28
N ALA A 183 4.83 10.81 -10.15
CA ALA A 183 5.71 11.64 -10.96
C ALA A 183 6.57 12.53 -10.04
N GLY A 184 7.76 12.94 -10.48
CA GLY A 184 8.58 13.89 -9.75
C GLY A 184 7.86 15.23 -9.54
N THR A 185 7.07 15.66 -10.53
CA THR A 185 6.24 16.88 -10.46
C THR A 185 5.00 16.76 -9.58
N ASP A 186 4.60 15.54 -9.17
CA ASP A 186 3.50 15.33 -8.22
C ASP A 186 3.93 15.59 -6.76
N TYR A 187 5.24 15.80 -6.50
CA TYR A 187 5.79 15.89 -5.15
C TYR A 187 5.33 17.15 -4.42
N ASN A 188 4.66 16.97 -3.28
CA ASN A 188 4.27 18.04 -2.37
C ASN A 188 4.76 17.72 -0.97
N ALA A 189 5.65 18.55 -0.42
CA ALA A 189 6.30 18.34 0.87
C ALA A 189 5.34 18.13 2.07
N LEU A 190 4.07 18.52 1.96
CA LEU A 190 3.06 18.38 3.02
C LEU A 190 2.03 17.27 2.75
N THR A 191 1.67 17.01 1.50
CA THR A 191 0.51 16.15 1.15
C THR A 191 0.79 15.00 0.18
N ASN A 192 1.96 14.98 -0.45
CA ASN A 192 2.39 13.91 -1.35
C ASN A 192 3.92 13.84 -1.32
N ASN A 193 4.48 13.34 -0.22
CA ASN A 193 5.92 13.32 0.04
C ASN A 193 6.43 11.87 0.24
N CYS A 194 7.72 11.74 0.52
CA CYS A 194 8.37 10.47 0.83
C CYS A 194 7.69 9.67 1.96
N ASN A 195 7.17 10.35 2.98
CA ASN A 195 6.47 9.73 4.10
C ASN A 195 5.07 9.24 3.65
N THR A 196 4.37 9.98 2.79
CA THR A 196 3.09 9.56 2.17
C THR A 196 3.28 8.34 1.25
N PHE A 197 4.35 8.33 0.44
CA PHE A 197 4.74 7.16 -0.35
C PHE A 197 5.03 5.95 0.54
N THR A 198 5.82 6.16 1.61
CA THR A 198 6.15 5.12 2.58
C THR A 198 4.91 4.54 3.25
N SER A 199 3.95 5.37 3.69
CA SER A 199 2.63 4.91 4.18
C SER A 199 1.89 4.08 3.12
N THR A 200 1.92 4.49 1.85
CA THR A 200 1.23 3.79 0.76
C THR A 200 1.84 2.40 0.50
N VAL A 201 3.16 2.30 0.45
CA VAL A 201 3.85 0.99 0.30
C VAL A 201 3.57 0.10 1.51
N LEU A 202 3.73 0.61 2.73
CA LEU A 202 3.51 -0.19 3.94
C LEU A 202 2.06 -0.68 4.05
N SER A 203 1.08 0.22 3.92
CA SER A 203 -0.33 -0.11 4.19
C SER A 203 -1.07 -0.68 2.98
N CYS A 204 -0.89 -0.11 1.79
CA CYS A 204 -1.68 -0.52 0.62
C CYS A 204 -1.08 -1.67 -0.17
N VAL A 205 0.26 -1.81 -0.19
CA VAL A 205 0.93 -2.92 -0.88
C VAL A 205 1.16 -4.11 0.06
N TYR A 206 1.53 -3.85 1.32
CA TYR A 206 1.88 -4.91 2.28
C TYR A 206 0.87 -5.15 3.41
N GLY A 207 -0.17 -4.32 3.58
CA GLY A 207 -1.15 -4.47 4.67
C GLY A 207 -0.60 -4.16 6.07
N LEU A 208 0.56 -3.50 6.17
CA LEU A 208 1.26 -3.18 7.41
C LEU A 208 0.84 -1.80 7.96
N SER A 209 1.30 -1.47 9.16
CA SER A 209 1.05 -0.18 9.80
C SER A 209 1.58 1.01 8.99
N GLU A 210 0.72 2.01 8.73
CA GLU A 210 1.15 3.32 8.20
C GLU A 210 1.79 4.24 9.26
N GLN A 211 1.70 3.92 10.56
CA GLN A 211 2.29 4.73 11.63
C GLN A 211 3.82 4.72 11.51
N LYS A 212 4.47 5.89 11.60
CA LYS A 212 5.92 6.02 11.42
C LYS A 212 6.59 6.68 12.65
N PRO A 213 7.85 6.32 12.97
CA PRO A 213 8.50 6.71 14.22
C PRO A 213 8.85 8.20 14.26
N ASN A 214 8.03 9.00 14.95
CA ASN A 214 8.32 10.38 15.33
C ASN A 214 8.81 11.26 14.15
N LEU A 215 7.98 11.41 13.12
CA LEU A 215 8.28 12.23 11.93
C LEU A 215 7.82 13.69 12.05
N GLY A 216 7.07 14.04 13.09
CA GLY A 216 6.58 15.40 13.33
C GLY A 216 5.67 15.91 12.20
N PRO A 217 5.80 17.17 11.75
CA PRO A 217 4.95 17.74 10.70
C PRO A 217 5.24 17.16 9.30
N SER A 218 6.19 16.24 9.15
CA SER A 218 6.51 15.56 7.88
C SER A 218 5.45 14.52 7.49
N ASP A 219 4.57 14.13 8.42
CA ASP A 219 3.69 12.96 8.37
C ASP A 219 2.27 13.31 8.86
N MET A 220 1.57 14.16 8.11
CA MET A 220 0.24 14.69 8.46
C MET A 220 -0.90 14.01 7.69
N VAL A 221 -0.63 12.87 7.03
CA VAL A 221 -1.52 12.24 6.05
C VAL A 221 -1.63 10.74 6.30
N THR A 222 -2.81 10.31 6.73
CA THR A 222 -3.26 8.91 6.59
C THR A 222 -3.57 8.62 5.14
N VAL A 223 -3.07 7.49 4.61
CA VAL A 223 -3.33 7.07 3.23
C VAL A 223 -4.66 6.31 3.13
N SER A 224 -5.23 6.24 1.92
CA SER A 224 -6.45 5.48 1.66
C SER A 224 -6.24 4.52 0.52
N CYS A 225 -6.25 3.22 0.80
CA CYS A 225 -5.96 2.16 -0.17
C CYS A 225 -7.14 1.83 -1.11
N ASN A 226 -7.94 2.84 -1.46
CA ASN A 226 -9.07 2.72 -2.39
C ASN A 226 -8.59 2.79 -3.85
N CYS A 227 -7.70 1.86 -4.21
CA CYS A 227 -7.06 1.80 -5.52
C CYS A 227 -8.08 1.53 -6.63
N THR A 228 -8.10 2.35 -7.68
CA THR A 228 -9.08 2.23 -8.79
C THR A 228 -8.65 1.27 -9.89
N GLY A 229 -7.46 0.64 -9.78
CA GLY A 229 -6.91 -0.31 -10.75
C GLY A 229 -7.27 -1.79 -10.51
N ALA A 230 -7.36 -2.24 -9.26
CA ALA A 230 -7.49 -3.66 -8.93
C ALA A 230 -8.89 -4.06 -8.46
N SER A 231 -9.61 -4.80 -9.31
CA SER A 231 -10.33 -5.97 -8.78
C SER A 231 -9.27 -7.00 -8.38
N HIS A 232 -9.25 -7.45 -7.12
CA HIS A 232 -8.32 -8.48 -6.66
C HIS A 232 -8.45 -9.74 -7.54
N LEU A 233 -7.44 -9.98 -8.40
CA LEU A 233 -7.24 -11.26 -9.06
C LEU A 233 -6.23 -12.07 -8.24
N ILE A 234 -6.79 -12.80 -7.28
CA ILE A 234 -6.19 -13.96 -6.61
C ILE A 234 -6.45 -15.19 -7.49
#